data_AF-A0A519P182-F1
#
_entry.id   AF-A0A519P182-F1
#
_cell.length_a   1.000
_cell.length_b   1.000
_cell.length_c   1.000
_cell.angle_alpha   90.00
_cell.angle_beta   90.00
_cell.angle_gamma   90.00
#
_symmetry.space_group_name_H-M   'P 1'
#
loop_
_entity.id
_entity.type
_entity.pdbx_description
1 polymer ?
#
loop_
_entity_poly.entity_id
_entity_poly.type
_entity_poly.pdbx_seq_one_letter_code
_entity_poly.pdbx_strand_id
1 'polypeptide(L)' 'LAAPLVHLAPEIAQALKSGGVAILSGLLRTQEERILDAYRPLGFVVEQTIHHDAWTALQLRKA' A
#
# COMPACT_ATOMS: atom_id res chain seq x y z
N LEU A 1 -8.08 -11.59 2.79
CA LEU A 1 -7.65 -11.34 1.39
C LEU A 1 -6.53 -10.30 1.28
N ALA A 2 -6.39 -9.33 2.20
CA ALA A 2 -5.25 -8.40 2.24
C ALA A 2 -3.90 -8.99 2.71
N ALA A 3 -3.88 -10.21 3.26
CA ALA A 3 -2.69 -10.80 3.88
C ALA A 3 -1.44 -10.87 2.96
N PRO A 4 -1.55 -11.17 1.66
CA PRO A 4 -0.38 -11.19 0.78
C PRO A 4 0.29 -9.83 0.64
N LEU A 5 -0.48 -8.73 0.55
CA LEU A 5 0.09 -7.39 0.38
C LEU A 5 0.78 -6.89 1.65
N VAL A 6 0.32 -7.32 2.83
CA VAL A 6 1.03 -7.10 4.09
C VAL A 6 2.31 -7.92 4.14
N HIS A 7 2.26 -9.20 3.76
CA HIS A 7 3.41 -10.09 3.80
C HIS A 7 4.52 -9.65 2.83
N LEU A 8 4.15 -9.20 1.64
CA LEU A 8 5.06 -8.75 0.58
C LEU A 8 5.60 -7.32 0.77
N ALA A 9 5.14 -6.60 1.80
CA ALA A 9 5.50 -5.20 1.99
C ALA A 9 7.04 -4.99 2.08
N PRO A 10 7.81 -5.83 2.81
CA PRO A 10 9.28 -5.69 2.85
C PRO A 10 9.95 -5.93 1.50
N GLU A 11 9.54 -6.93 0.72
CA GLU A 11 10.12 -7.20 -0.60
C GLU A 11 9.78 -6.08 -1.59
N ILE A 12 8.54 -5.57 -1.55
CA ILE A 12 8.13 -4.40 -2.34
C ILE A 12 8.99 -3.18 -1.94
N ALA A 13 9.14 -2.92 -0.65
CA ALA A 13 10.00 -1.83 -0.18
C ALA A 13 11.43 -1.96 -0.73
N GLN A 14 12.02 -3.15 -0.72
CA GLN A 14 13.38 -3.38 -1.24
C GLN A 14 13.48 -3.24 -2.76
N ALA A 15 12.43 -3.59 -3.49
CA ALA A 15 12.39 -3.47 -4.96
C ALA A 15 12.27 -2.01 -5.45
N LEU A 16 11.82 -1.09 -4.60
CA LEU A 16 11.67 0.32 -4.95
C LEU A 16 12.89 1.18 -4.55
N LYS A 17 13.32 2.05 -5.49
CA LYS A 17 14.23 3.17 -5.20
C LYS A 17 13.52 4.24 -4.36
N SER A 18 14.28 5.10 -3.68
CA SER A 18 13.72 6.31 -3.05
C SER A 18 13.00 7.16 -4.10
N GLY A 19 11.85 7.71 -3.72
CA GLY A 19 10.90 8.40 -4.59
C GLY A 19 10.03 7.48 -5.45
N GLY A 20 10.25 6.17 -5.43
CA GLY A 20 9.47 5.20 -6.21
C GLY A 20 8.02 5.07 -5.71
N VAL A 21 7.12 4.70 -6.60
CA VAL A 21 5.67 4.60 -6.33
C VAL A 21 5.20 3.16 -6.42
N ALA A 22 4.46 2.70 -5.41
CA ALA A 22 3.74 1.44 -5.39
C ALA A 22 2.22 1.70 -5.51
N ILE A 23 1.55 0.94 -6.37
CA ILE A 23 0.09 0.97 -6.51
C ILE A 23 -0.46 -0.35 -5.97
N LEU A 24 -1.21 -0.28 -4.87
CA LEU A 24 -1.84 -1.42 -4.23
C LEU A 24 -3.35 -1.36 -4.52
N SER A 25 -3.91 -2.39 -5.16
CA SER A 25 -5.33 -2.41 -5.56
C SER A 25 -5.98 -3.74 -5.22
N GLY A 26 -7.29 -3.86 -5.46
CA GLY A 26 -8.06 -5.06 -5.15
C GLY A 26 -8.28 -5.27 -3.64
N LEU A 27 -8.25 -4.18 -2.87
CA LEU A 27 -8.45 -4.18 -1.42
C LEU A 27 -9.88 -3.77 -1.09
N LEU A 28 -10.45 -4.32 -0.02
CA LEU A 28 -11.67 -3.75 0.55
C LEU A 28 -11.33 -2.50 1.37
N ARG A 29 -12.24 -1.52 1.44
CA ARG A 29 -12.07 -0.33 2.31
C ARG A 29 -11.75 -0.68 3.76
N THR A 30 -12.36 -1.76 4.27
CA THR A 30 -12.11 -2.27 5.63
C THR A 30 -10.70 -2.83 5.84
N GLN A 31 -9.93 -3.00 4.77
CA GLN A 31 -8.54 -3.48 4.82
C GLN A 31 -7.52 -2.35 4.67
N GLU A 32 -7.95 -1.12 4.35
CA GLU A 32 -7.07 0.03 4.05
C GLU A 32 -6.07 0.29 5.17
N GLU A 33 -6.54 0.53 6.40
CA GLU A 33 -5.65 0.83 7.54
C GLU A 33 -4.65 -0.30 7.80
N ARG A 34 -5.08 -1.57 7.70
CA ARG A 34 -4.16 -2.72 7.87
C ARG A 34 -3.05 -2.73 6.82
N ILE A 35 -3.34 -2.31 5.60
CA ILE A 35 -2.32 -2.16 4.56
C ILE A 35 -1.41 -0.99 4.89
N LEU A 36 -1.96 0.17 5.24
CA LEU A 36 -1.16 1.34 5.56
C LEU A 36 -0.23 1.09 6.75
N ASP A 37 -0.68 0.39 7.79
CA ASP A 37 0.12 0.03 8.95
C ASP A 37 1.32 -0.87 8.61
N ALA A 38 1.22 -1.67 7.54
CA ALA A 38 2.33 -2.49 7.07
C ALA A 38 3.36 -1.69 6.25
N TYR A 39 2.92 -0.65 5.52
CA TYR A 39 3.78 0.11 4.60
C TYR A 39 4.37 1.38 5.23
N ARG A 40 3.66 2.06 6.14
CA ARG A 40 4.13 3.29 6.83
C ARG A 40 5.50 3.09 7.50
N PRO A 41 5.77 2.00 8.27
CA PRO A 41 7.08 1.78 8.90
C PRO A 41 8.22 1.54 7.89
N LEU A 42 7.89 1.18 6.65
CA LEU A 42 8.84 0.92 5.57
C LEU A 42 9.16 2.18 4.75
N GLY A 43 8.75 3.36 5.24
CA GLY A 43 9.03 4.65 4.61
C GLY A 43 8.05 5.05 3.51
N PHE A 44 6.89 4.39 3.42
CA PHE A 44 5.87 4.78 2.46
C PHE A 44 4.95 5.86 2.99
N VAL A 45 4.60 6.80 2.11
CA VAL A 45 3.60 7.84 2.34
C VAL A 45 2.43 7.67 1.38
N VAL A 46 1.21 7.93 1.85
CA VAL A 46 0.02 7.89 0.99
C VAL A 46 -0.01 9.13 0.12
N GLU A 47 -0.16 8.89 -1.16
CA GLU A 47 -0.15 9.91 -2.18
C GLU A 47 -1.53 10.13 -2.77
N GLN A 48 -2.25 9.03 -2.97
CA GLN A 48 -3.62 9.03 -3.40
C GLN A 48 -4.33 7.79 -2.86
N THR A 49 -5.57 7.98 -2.43
CA THR A 49 -6.50 6.88 -2.16
C THR A 49 -7.64 6.99 -3.16
N ILE A 50 -7.93 5.89 -3.86
CA ILE A 50 -9.02 5.78 -4.83
C ILE A 50 -10.03 4.80 -4.27
N HIS A 51 -11.28 5.23 -4.23
CA HIS A 51 -12.39 4.49 -3.65
C HIS A 51 -13.45 4.23 -4.72
N HIS A 52 -13.85 2.96 -4.87
CA HIS A 52 -14.91 2.55 -5.80
C HIS A 52 -15.78 1.47 -5.15
N ASP A 53 -17.02 1.83 -4.79
CA ASP A 53 -17.91 1.02 -3.96
C ASP A 53 -17.21 0.47 -2.71
N ALA A 54 -17.13 -0.85 -2.52
CA ALA A 54 -16.44 -1.47 -1.39
C ALA A 54 -14.93 -1.55 -1.56
N TRP A 55 -14.41 -1.21 -2.74
CA TRP A 55 -13.02 -1.41 -3.13
C TRP A 55 -12.16 -0.16 -2.97
N THR A 56 -10.87 -0.38 -2.81
CA THR A 56 -9.84 0.64 -2.62
C THR A 56 -8.60 0.32 -3.44
N ALA A 57 -8.00 1.36 -4.00
CA ALA A 57 -6.63 1.36 -4.47
C ALA A 57 -5.84 2.48 -3.78
N LEU A 58 -4.58 2.22 -3.46
CA LEU A 58 -3.66 3.12 -2.78
C LEU A 58 -2.46 3.36 -3.67
N GLN A 59 -2.13 4.62 -3.91
CA GLN A 59 -0.84 5.03 -4.43
C GLN A 59 0.04 5.45 -3.26
N LEU A 60 1.17 4.76 -3.10
CA LEU A 60 2.13 4.99 -2.03
C LEU A 60 3.48 5.38 -2.61
N ARG A 61 4.10 6.45 -2.12
CA ARG A 61 5.48 6.82 -2.48
C ARG A 61 6.42 6.37 -1.39
N LYS A 62 7.54 5.74 -1.75
CA LYS A 62 8.64 5.46 -0.83
C LYS A 62 9.49 6.73 -0.67
N ALA A 63 9.52 7.30 0.52
CA ALA A 63 10.41 8.40 0.86
C ALA A 63 11.88 7.94 0.84
#